data_AF-S5T7C0-F1
#
_entry.id   AF-S5T7C0-F1
#
_cell.length_a   1.000
_cell.length_b   1.000
_cell.length_c   1.000
_cell.angle_alpha   90.00
_cell.angle_beta   90.00
_cell.angle_gamma   90.00
#
_symmetry.space_group_name_H-M   'P 1'
#
loop_
_entity.id
_entity.type
_entity.pdbx_description
1 polymer ?
#
loop_
_entity_poly.entity_id
_entity_poly.type
_entity_poly.pdbx_seq_one_letter_code
_entity_poly.pdbx_strand_id
1 'polypeptide(L)'
;MNDEVEAKIEFQKVIGEANPGGYQPVRFTQVKYKASPTAHIDIRQFQRAPGNEEDDGDKYYPTKKGFRFPEREFRRVVEKYALLPETYVHALIVEKCFSLLNSQEFESAVLQAFKAIETSVRKKIGAPPELFGTRLLRKAFNPDTGVLTNYGIPKSERDAFCNYICGAFSYYRNPSSHRDIDMDFVGAFDKIVVASDLLKTIESSELNDSNQA
;
A
#
# COMPACT_ATOMS: atom_id res chain seq x y z
N MET A 1 -27.17 11.24 -28.39
CA MET A 1 -26.02 10.92 -27.51
C MET A 1 -25.44 12.25 -27.01
N ASN A 2 -26.29 13.00 -26.30
CA ASN A 2 -25.94 14.18 -25.53
C ASN A 2 -26.23 13.80 -24.06
N ASP A 3 -25.55 14.45 -23.11
CA ASP A 3 -25.83 14.43 -21.65
C ASP A 3 -24.74 13.85 -20.74
N GLU A 4 -23.45 13.95 -21.12
CA GLU A 4 -22.35 13.83 -20.15
C GLU A 4 -21.58 15.14 -19.90
N VAL A 5 -22.03 16.26 -20.49
CA VAL A 5 -21.25 17.52 -20.51
C VAL A 5 -21.54 18.45 -19.31
N GLU A 6 -22.51 18.15 -18.44
CA GLU A 6 -22.80 18.99 -17.26
C GLU A 6 -22.81 18.26 -15.91
N ALA A 7 -22.04 17.17 -15.78
CA ALA A 7 -21.77 16.68 -14.43
C ALA A 7 -20.83 17.69 -13.74
N LYS A 8 -21.36 18.51 -12.82
CA LYS A 8 -20.53 19.43 -12.01
C LYS A 8 -19.37 18.64 -11.39
N ILE A 9 -18.14 19.11 -11.63
CA ILE A 9 -16.95 18.53 -11.02
C ILE A 9 -17.06 18.72 -9.50
N GLU A 10 -16.89 17.64 -8.76
CA GLU A 10 -16.78 17.63 -7.31
C GLU A 10 -15.35 17.99 -6.91
N PHE A 11 -14.37 17.30 -7.50
CA PHE A 11 -12.96 17.66 -7.39
C PHE A 11 -12.16 17.26 -8.64
N GLN A 12 -11.04 17.95 -8.83
CA GLN A 12 -10.04 17.64 -9.85
C GLN A 12 -8.65 17.83 -9.25
N LYS A 13 -7.78 16.82 -9.40
CA LYS A 13 -6.41 16.82 -8.90
C LYS A 13 -5.45 16.27 -9.96
N VAL A 14 -4.42 17.04 -10.31
CA VAL A 14 -3.32 16.52 -11.12
C VAL A 14 -2.51 15.56 -10.24
N ILE A 15 -2.34 14.32 -10.71
CA ILE A 15 -1.65 13.25 -9.99
C ILE A 15 -0.30 12.88 -10.62
N GLY A 16 -0.02 13.41 -11.82
CA GLY A 16 1.26 13.25 -12.50
C GLY A 16 1.31 14.01 -13.82
N GLU A 17 2.51 14.18 -14.36
CA GLU A 17 2.75 14.83 -15.64
C GLU A 17 3.92 14.16 -16.36
N ALA A 18 3.76 13.88 -17.65
CA ALA A 18 4.84 13.48 -18.54
C ALA A 18 5.28 14.68 -19.39
N ASN A 19 6.59 14.80 -19.62
CA ASN A 19 7.22 15.94 -20.29
C ASN A 19 6.90 17.31 -19.64
N PRO A 20 7.12 17.45 -18.32
CA PRO A 20 6.80 18.69 -17.60
C PRO A 20 7.60 19.87 -18.15
N GLY A 21 6.98 21.05 -18.24
CA GLY A 21 7.61 22.25 -18.81
C GLY A 21 7.73 22.26 -20.35
N GLY A 22 7.59 21.11 -21.00
CA GLY A 22 7.70 20.95 -22.45
C GLY A 22 6.59 21.66 -23.22
N TYR A 23 6.70 21.66 -24.56
CA TYR A 23 5.68 22.28 -25.42
C TYR A 23 4.33 21.55 -25.38
N GLN A 24 4.37 20.22 -25.14
CA GLN A 24 3.19 19.37 -25.08
C GLN A 24 3.26 18.37 -23.91
N PRO A 25 3.09 18.82 -22.65
CA PRO A 25 3.02 17.91 -21.52
C PRO A 25 1.75 17.06 -21.57
N VAL A 26 1.79 15.86 -20.99
CA VAL A 26 0.61 15.02 -20.77
C VAL A 26 0.33 14.95 -19.29
N ARG A 27 -0.82 15.48 -18.85
CA ARG A 27 -1.22 15.43 -17.44
C ARG A 27 -2.11 14.23 -17.18
N PHE A 28 -1.85 13.58 -16.06
CA PHE A 28 -2.67 12.55 -15.46
C PHE A 28 -3.48 13.23 -14.37
N THR A 29 -4.79 13.26 -14.54
CA THR A 29 -5.68 13.99 -13.65
C THR A 29 -6.75 13.06 -13.11
N GLN A 30 -6.86 12.99 -11.79
CA GLN A 30 -7.99 12.36 -11.14
C GLN A 30 -9.15 13.36 -11.09
N VAL A 31 -10.29 12.97 -11.63
CA VAL A 31 -11.50 13.82 -11.69
C VAL A 31 -12.67 13.06 -11.11
N LYS A 32 -13.37 13.67 -10.17
CA LYS A 32 -14.62 13.15 -9.61
C LYS A 32 -15.74 14.10 -9.99
N TYR A 33 -16.77 13.56 -10.62
CA TYR A 33 -17.98 14.28 -10.97
C TYR A 33 -19.08 13.96 -9.96
N LYS A 34 -19.91 14.95 -9.61
CA LYS A 34 -21.03 14.76 -8.66
C LYS A 34 -22.02 13.69 -9.11
N ALA A 35 -22.25 13.58 -10.42
CA ALA A 35 -23.19 12.62 -11.00
C ALA A 35 -22.59 11.22 -11.20
N SER A 36 -21.25 11.07 -11.10
CA SER A 36 -20.61 9.77 -11.32
C SER A 36 -20.38 9.07 -9.99
N PRO A 37 -20.61 7.75 -9.87
CA PRO A 37 -20.34 7.02 -8.63
C PRO A 37 -18.84 6.91 -8.32
N THR A 38 -17.97 6.85 -9.33
CA THR A 38 -16.51 6.69 -9.14
C THR A 38 -15.72 7.85 -9.72
N ALA A 39 -14.51 8.05 -9.22
CA ALA A 39 -13.55 8.94 -9.86
C ALA A 39 -13.07 8.35 -11.21
N HIS A 40 -12.54 9.23 -12.05
CA HIS A 40 -12.02 8.95 -13.38
C HIS A 40 -10.58 9.40 -13.46
N ILE A 41 -9.80 8.73 -14.31
CA ILE A 41 -8.48 9.20 -14.74
C ILE A 41 -8.66 9.82 -16.12
N ASP A 42 -8.26 11.10 -16.24
CA ASP A 42 -8.14 11.82 -17.50
C ASP A 42 -6.65 11.99 -17.83
N ILE A 43 -6.22 11.36 -18.92
CA ILE A 43 -4.86 11.46 -19.44
C ILE A 43 -4.95 12.33 -20.69
N ARG A 44 -4.41 13.54 -20.61
CA ARG A 44 -4.64 14.55 -21.64
C ARG A 44 -3.38 15.32 -21.97
N GLN A 45 -3.13 15.52 -23.26
CA GLN A 45 -2.09 16.41 -23.76
C GLN A 45 -2.53 17.86 -23.56
N PHE A 46 -1.61 18.67 -23.06
CA PHE A 46 -1.72 20.11 -22.95
C PHE A 46 -0.83 20.77 -23.99
N GLN A 47 -1.12 22.01 -24.33
CA GLN A 47 -0.32 22.84 -25.22
C GLN A 47 0.22 24.03 -24.42
N ARG A 48 1.53 24.22 -24.45
CA ARG A 48 2.19 25.37 -23.86
C ARG A 48 1.90 26.62 -24.71
N ALA A 49 1.58 27.70 -24.03
CA ALA A 49 1.52 29.05 -24.56
C ALA A 49 2.52 29.89 -23.74
N PRO A 50 3.49 30.57 -24.39
CA PRO A 50 4.40 31.46 -23.69
C PRO A 50 3.61 32.48 -22.87
N GLY A 51 4.02 32.72 -21.62
CA GLY A 51 3.49 33.83 -20.84
C GLY A 51 3.89 35.17 -21.50
N ASN A 52 3.01 36.16 -21.43
CA ASN A 52 3.38 37.54 -21.77
C ASN A 52 4.03 38.23 -20.56
N GLU A 53 4.54 39.46 -20.72
CA GLU A 53 5.22 40.24 -19.65
C GLU A 53 4.38 40.43 -18.37
N GLU A 54 3.06 40.23 -18.44
CA GLU A 54 2.12 40.32 -17.32
C GLU A 54 1.81 38.97 -16.63
N ASP A 55 2.26 37.85 -17.21
CA ASP A 55 1.99 36.50 -16.71
C ASP A 55 3.14 35.96 -15.85
N ASP A 56 2.79 35.28 -14.76
CA ASP A 56 3.75 34.50 -13.96
C ASP A 56 4.04 33.15 -14.64
N GLY A 57 4.81 33.21 -15.72
CA GLY A 57 5.33 32.05 -16.46
C GLY A 57 4.42 31.50 -17.57
N ASP A 58 4.84 30.36 -18.13
CA ASP A 58 4.16 29.71 -19.26
C ASP A 58 2.78 29.16 -18.86
N LYS A 59 1.77 29.39 -19.72
CA LYS A 59 0.41 28.85 -19.56
C LYS A 59 0.24 27.53 -20.29
N TYR A 60 -0.57 26.64 -19.74
CA TYR A 60 -0.84 25.32 -20.33
C TYR A 60 -2.33 25.08 -20.50
N TYR A 61 -2.75 24.83 -21.74
CA TYR A 61 -4.15 24.63 -22.09
C TYR A 61 -4.42 23.19 -22.50
N PRO A 62 -5.50 22.56 -22.01
CA PRO A 62 -5.85 21.19 -22.38
C PRO A 62 -6.22 21.12 -23.88
N THR A 63 -5.73 20.10 -24.57
CA THR A 63 -6.09 19.84 -25.97
C THR A 63 -7.23 18.82 -26.07
N LYS A 64 -7.70 18.55 -27.29
CA LYS A 64 -8.63 17.45 -27.59
C LYS A 64 -7.96 16.07 -27.58
N LYS A 65 -6.61 16.01 -27.54
CA LYS A 65 -5.87 14.75 -27.53
C LYS A 65 -5.76 14.24 -26.10
N GLY A 66 -6.55 13.24 -25.79
CA GLY A 66 -6.59 12.61 -24.48
C GLY A 66 -7.74 11.63 -24.39
N PHE A 67 -7.81 10.94 -23.27
CA PHE A 67 -8.90 10.02 -22.98
C PHE A 67 -9.18 10.02 -21.49
N ARG A 68 -10.44 9.72 -21.17
CA ARG A 68 -10.96 9.66 -19.80
C ARG A 68 -11.63 8.32 -19.60
N PHE A 69 -11.39 7.71 -18.46
CA PHE A 69 -11.93 6.39 -18.13
C PHE A 69 -12.06 6.23 -16.60
N PRO A 70 -12.93 5.32 -16.13
CA PRO A 70 -13.11 5.10 -14.71
C PRO A 70 -11.81 4.66 -14.05
N GLU A 71 -11.52 5.22 -12.87
CA GLU A 71 -10.30 4.93 -12.14
C GLU A 71 -10.17 3.44 -11.77
N ARG A 72 -11.29 2.75 -11.57
CA ARG A 72 -11.28 1.29 -11.35
C ARG A 72 -10.65 0.52 -12.52
N GLU A 73 -10.88 0.94 -13.76
CA GLU A 73 -10.30 0.26 -14.93
C GLU A 73 -8.82 0.61 -15.09
N PHE A 74 -8.42 1.83 -14.72
CA PHE A 74 -7.01 2.19 -14.61
C PHE A 74 -6.27 1.30 -13.63
N ARG A 75 -6.83 1.10 -12.43
CA ARG A 75 -6.25 0.21 -11.43
C ARG A 75 -6.11 -1.21 -11.96
N ARG A 76 -7.12 -1.75 -12.65
CA ARG A 76 -7.05 -3.08 -13.29
C ARG A 76 -5.95 -3.19 -14.35
N VAL A 77 -5.74 -2.15 -15.16
CA VAL A 77 -4.67 -2.14 -16.19
C VAL A 77 -3.30 -2.04 -15.54
N VAL A 78 -3.14 -1.16 -14.55
CA VAL A 78 -1.90 -1.03 -13.77
C VAL A 78 -1.59 -2.33 -13.04
N GLU A 79 -2.57 -2.97 -12.41
CA GLU A 79 -2.46 -4.29 -11.80
C GLU A 79 -1.95 -5.33 -12.80
N LYS A 80 -2.52 -5.37 -14.01
CA LYS A 80 -2.19 -6.39 -15.01
C LYS A 80 -0.86 -6.15 -15.74
N TYR A 81 -0.46 -4.89 -15.92
CA TYR A 81 0.62 -4.53 -16.86
C TYR A 81 1.70 -3.60 -16.29
N ALA A 82 1.49 -2.97 -15.14
CA ALA A 82 2.57 -2.23 -14.49
C ALA A 82 3.38 -3.19 -13.62
N LEU A 83 4.71 -3.12 -13.73
CA LEU A 83 5.60 -3.75 -12.77
C LEU A 83 5.31 -3.12 -11.40
N LEU A 84 4.58 -3.84 -10.54
CA LEU A 84 4.61 -3.56 -9.11
C LEU A 84 6.08 -3.56 -8.72
N PRO A 85 6.65 -2.44 -8.25
CA PRO A 85 8.06 -2.45 -7.95
C PRO A 85 8.22 -3.36 -6.74
N GLU A 86 8.78 -4.55 -6.97
CA GLU A 86 9.23 -5.47 -5.94
C GLU A 86 10.07 -4.73 -4.88
N THR A 87 10.65 -3.57 -5.24
CA THR A 87 11.36 -2.65 -4.36
C THR A 87 10.53 -2.06 -3.21
N TYR A 88 9.19 -1.95 -3.31
CA TYR A 88 8.35 -1.43 -2.23
C TYR A 88 7.92 -2.53 -1.24
N VAL A 89 7.91 -3.79 -1.66
CA VAL A 89 7.54 -4.92 -0.84
C VAL A 89 8.80 -5.54 -0.23
N HIS A 90 8.71 -5.99 1.02
CA HIS A 90 9.81 -6.65 1.69
C HIS A 90 10.31 -7.86 0.87
N ALA A 91 11.63 -7.98 0.66
CA ALA A 91 12.21 -9.01 -0.22
C ALA A 91 11.75 -10.43 0.14
N LEU A 92 11.69 -10.76 1.43
CA LEU A 92 11.18 -12.06 1.92
C LEU A 92 9.72 -12.33 1.51
N ILE A 93 8.89 -11.30 1.41
CA ILE A 93 7.51 -11.43 0.95
C ILE A 93 7.48 -11.61 -0.57
N VAL A 94 8.29 -10.87 -1.32
CA VAL A 94 8.40 -11.07 -2.78
C VAL A 94 8.74 -12.53 -3.07
N GLU A 95 9.77 -13.07 -2.41
CA GLU A 95 10.21 -14.46 -2.55
C GLU A 95 9.09 -15.48 -2.24
N LYS A 96 8.30 -15.24 -1.16
CA LYS A 96 7.34 -16.23 -0.66
C LYS A 96 5.93 -16.10 -1.21
N CYS A 97 5.54 -14.93 -1.68
CA CYS A 97 4.14 -14.61 -1.94
C CYS A 97 3.86 -14.27 -3.41
N PHE A 98 4.82 -13.76 -4.18
CA PHE A 98 4.52 -13.26 -5.53
C PHE A 98 4.20 -14.38 -6.52
N SER A 99 4.82 -15.56 -6.39
CA SER A 99 4.42 -16.73 -7.18
C SER A 99 2.97 -17.14 -6.92
N LEU A 100 2.53 -17.08 -5.65
CA LEU A 100 1.15 -17.39 -5.25
C LEU A 100 0.18 -16.33 -5.77
N LEU A 101 0.53 -15.04 -5.70
CA LEU A 101 -0.26 -13.95 -6.27
C LEU A 101 -0.44 -14.13 -7.79
N ASN A 102 0.63 -14.46 -8.52
CA ASN A 102 0.60 -14.67 -9.96
C ASN A 102 -0.26 -15.87 -10.36
N SER A 103 -0.28 -16.91 -9.52
CA SER A 103 -1.14 -18.10 -9.70
C SER A 103 -2.56 -17.92 -9.18
N GLN A 104 -2.95 -16.71 -8.73
CA GLN A 104 -4.25 -16.41 -8.12
C GLN A 104 -4.54 -17.21 -6.83
N GLU A 105 -3.50 -17.71 -6.16
CA GLU A 105 -3.57 -18.36 -4.85
C GLU A 105 -3.53 -17.31 -3.73
N PHE A 106 -4.53 -16.43 -3.72
CA PHE A 106 -4.56 -15.23 -2.90
C PHE A 106 -4.52 -15.53 -1.40
N GLU A 107 -5.34 -16.48 -0.93
CA GLU A 107 -5.38 -16.89 0.47
C GLU A 107 -4.03 -17.44 0.94
N SER A 108 -3.42 -18.30 0.12
CA SER A 108 -2.08 -18.84 0.36
C SER A 108 -1.04 -17.73 0.44
N ALA A 109 -1.10 -16.74 -0.45
CA ALA A 109 -0.16 -15.62 -0.47
C ALA A 109 -0.22 -14.81 0.85
N VAL A 110 -1.42 -14.51 1.34
CA VAL A 110 -1.63 -13.82 2.62
C VAL A 110 -1.12 -14.68 3.79
N LEU A 111 -1.44 -15.97 3.79
CA LEU A 111 -0.99 -16.89 4.84
C LEU A 111 0.54 -16.94 4.92
N GLN A 112 1.23 -17.01 3.77
CA GLN A 112 2.70 -16.99 3.71
C GLN A 112 3.29 -15.65 4.18
N ALA A 113 2.67 -14.53 3.83
CA ALA A 113 3.14 -13.21 4.25
C ALA A 113 3.12 -13.06 5.79
N PHE A 114 2.03 -13.46 6.44
CA PHE A 114 1.94 -13.41 7.90
C PHE A 114 2.76 -14.51 8.58
N LYS A 115 2.95 -15.67 7.93
CA LYS A 115 3.91 -16.68 8.41
C LYS A 115 5.34 -16.12 8.44
N ALA A 116 5.72 -15.32 7.45
CA ALA A 116 7.04 -14.68 7.40
C ALA A 116 7.30 -13.80 8.64
N ILE A 117 6.31 -12.99 9.07
CA ILE A 117 6.37 -12.23 10.32
C ILE A 117 6.71 -13.13 11.51
N GLU A 118 5.95 -14.21 11.68
CA GLU A 118 6.14 -15.12 12.81
C GLU A 118 7.54 -15.75 12.80
N THR A 119 8.00 -16.20 11.64
CA THR A 119 9.34 -16.79 11.50
C THR A 119 10.45 -15.77 11.76
N SER A 120 10.30 -14.54 11.28
CA SER A 120 11.28 -13.47 11.46
C SER A 120 11.38 -13.04 12.93
N VAL A 121 10.24 -12.83 13.60
CA VAL A 121 10.23 -12.51 15.04
C VAL A 121 10.86 -13.63 15.85
N ARG A 122 10.45 -14.89 15.61
CA ARG A 122 10.99 -16.04 16.34
C ARG A 122 12.49 -16.14 16.22
N LYS A 123 13.00 -16.04 14.99
CA LYS A 123 14.45 -16.06 14.72
C LYS A 123 15.15 -14.90 15.43
N LYS A 124 14.58 -13.70 15.38
CA LYS A 124 15.19 -12.49 15.93
C LYS A 124 15.29 -12.52 17.46
N ILE A 125 14.28 -13.04 18.15
CA ILE A 125 14.26 -13.09 19.63
C ILE A 125 14.73 -14.43 20.21
N GLY A 126 15.16 -15.39 19.37
CA GLY A 126 15.56 -16.72 19.81
C GLY A 126 14.45 -17.51 20.52
N ALA A 127 13.19 -17.31 20.13
CA ALA A 127 12.06 -17.95 20.81
C ALA A 127 11.91 -19.44 20.44
N PRO A 128 11.43 -20.28 21.38
CA PRO A 128 11.20 -21.70 21.11
C PRO A 128 10.01 -21.91 20.16
N PRO A 129 9.97 -23.05 19.43
CA PRO A 129 8.95 -23.31 18.41
C PRO A 129 7.51 -23.39 18.96
N GLU A 130 7.34 -23.75 20.23
CA GLU A 130 6.05 -23.82 20.93
C GLU A 130 5.44 -22.42 21.15
N LEU A 131 6.24 -21.36 21.03
CA LEU A 131 5.79 -19.98 21.07
C LEU A 131 5.49 -19.48 19.64
N PHE A 132 4.21 -19.28 19.36
CA PHE A 132 3.70 -18.90 18.04
C PHE A 132 2.49 -17.96 18.13
N GLY A 133 2.10 -17.42 16.98
CA GLY A 133 0.98 -16.49 16.82
C GLY A 133 1.11 -15.24 17.69
N THR A 134 -0.02 -14.76 18.20
CA THR A 134 -0.06 -13.56 19.05
C THR A 134 0.72 -13.70 20.34
N ARG A 135 0.92 -14.92 20.87
CA ARG A 135 1.74 -15.13 22.08
C ARG A 135 3.20 -14.79 21.82
N LEU A 136 3.73 -15.15 20.65
CA LEU A 136 5.08 -14.78 20.23
C LEU A 136 5.21 -13.26 20.08
N LEU A 137 4.26 -12.64 19.37
CA LEU A 137 4.26 -11.20 19.10
C LEU A 137 4.15 -10.39 20.39
N ARG A 138 3.25 -10.77 21.30
CA ARG A 138 3.13 -10.12 22.62
C ARG A 138 4.38 -10.28 23.47
N LYS A 139 5.10 -11.40 23.38
CA LYS A 139 6.39 -11.55 24.08
C LYS A 139 7.45 -10.62 23.49
N ALA A 140 7.50 -10.52 22.16
CA ALA A 140 8.49 -9.70 21.48
C ALA A 140 8.28 -8.19 21.72
N PHE A 141 7.03 -7.73 21.65
CA PHE A 141 6.65 -6.31 21.67
C PHE A 141 5.83 -5.92 22.90
N ASN A 142 5.97 -6.63 24.02
CA ASN A 142 5.31 -6.22 25.25
C ASN A 142 5.72 -4.77 25.60
N PRO A 143 4.76 -3.88 25.94
CA PRO A 143 5.04 -2.48 26.22
C PRO A 143 6.04 -2.28 27.36
N ASP A 144 6.05 -3.19 28.33
CA ASP A 144 6.85 -3.09 29.56
C ASP A 144 8.05 -4.04 29.56
N THR A 145 7.96 -5.19 28.87
CA THR A 145 8.98 -6.26 28.94
C THR A 145 9.44 -6.80 27.58
N GLY A 146 9.02 -6.18 26.48
CA GLY A 146 9.28 -6.67 25.13
C GLY A 146 10.73 -6.47 24.72
N VAL A 147 11.37 -7.54 24.27
CA VAL A 147 12.78 -7.52 23.82
C VAL A 147 12.99 -6.79 22.50
N LEU A 148 11.93 -6.53 21.72
CA LEU A 148 11.95 -5.72 20.49
C LEU A 148 11.21 -4.38 20.66
N THR A 149 10.76 -4.06 21.86
CA THR A 149 10.00 -2.83 22.12
C THR A 149 10.92 -1.63 22.07
N ASN A 150 10.58 -0.61 21.27
CA ASN A 150 11.29 0.67 21.34
C ASN A 150 10.91 1.39 22.65
N TYR A 151 11.82 1.42 23.63
CA TYR A 151 11.59 2.12 24.90
C TYR A 151 11.80 3.64 24.83
N GLY A 152 12.29 4.16 23.70
CA GLY A 152 12.46 5.60 23.45
C GLY A 152 11.17 6.36 23.11
N ILE A 153 10.04 5.66 22.94
CA ILE A 153 8.73 6.26 22.62
C ILE A 153 7.75 6.15 23.81
N PRO A 154 6.70 7.00 23.86
CA PRO A 154 5.69 6.96 24.91
C PRO A 154 5.06 5.56 25.10
N LYS A 155 4.71 5.22 26.35
CA LYS A 155 4.09 3.92 26.67
C LYS A 155 2.85 3.63 25.84
N SER A 156 2.00 4.65 25.62
CA SER A 156 0.82 4.55 24.78
C SER A 156 1.11 4.13 23.34
N GLU A 157 2.25 4.54 22.77
CA GLU A 157 2.64 4.15 21.41
C GLU A 157 3.18 2.72 21.36
N ARG A 158 3.90 2.29 22.40
CA ARG A 158 4.31 0.88 22.57
C ARG A 158 3.09 -0.04 22.67
N ASP A 159 2.12 0.35 23.49
CA ASP A 159 0.84 -0.35 23.63
C ASP A 159 0.09 -0.42 22.29
N ALA A 160 0.00 0.71 21.58
CA ALA A 160 -0.66 0.79 20.28
C ALA A 160 0.00 -0.15 19.26
N PHE A 161 1.34 -0.14 19.18
CA PHE A 161 2.06 -1.01 18.25
C PHE A 161 1.88 -2.50 18.57
N CYS A 162 2.02 -2.89 19.85
CA CYS A 162 1.80 -4.27 20.29
C CYS A 162 0.39 -4.77 19.93
N ASN A 163 -0.62 -3.92 20.14
CA ASN A 163 -2.00 -4.24 19.78
C ASN A 163 -2.21 -4.28 18.26
N TYR A 164 -1.61 -3.36 17.52
CA TYR A 164 -1.67 -3.31 16.06
C TYR A 164 -1.08 -4.56 15.43
N ILE A 165 0.16 -4.93 15.76
CA ILE A 165 0.82 -6.10 15.16
C ILE A 165 0.08 -7.40 15.48
N CYS A 166 -0.40 -7.58 16.72
CA CYS A 166 -1.19 -8.73 17.12
C CYS A 166 -2.56 -8.78 16.44
N GLY A 167 -3.20 -7.61 16.32
CA GLY A 167 -4.49 -7.43 15.67
C GLY A 167 -4.39 -7.71 14.17
N ALA A 168 -3.45 -7.08 13.47
CA ALA A 168 -3.19 -7.31 12.05
C ALA A 168 -2.87 -8.78 11.77
N PHE A 169 -1.98 -9.38 12.55
CA PHE A 169 -1.64 -10.80 12.42
C PHE A 169 -2.87 -11.69 12.53
N SER A 170 -3.72 -11.47 13.54
CA SER A 170 -4.89 -12.31 13.76
C SER A 170 -6.00 -12.03 12.73
N TYR A 171 -6.23 -10.76 12.43
CA TYR A 171 -7.32 -10.31 11.57
C TYR A 171 -7.11 -10.73 10.11
N TYR A 172 -5.89 -10.64 9.60
CA TYR A 172 -5.62 -10.95 8.20
C TYR A 172 -5.25 -12.43 7.96
N ARG A 173 -4.57 -13.09 8.90
CA ARG A 173 -4.16 -14.50 8.73
C ARG A 173 -5.27 -15.50 9.06
N ASN A 174 -6.01 -15.28 10.15
CA ASN A 174 -6.93 -16.29 10.67
C ASN A 174 -8.10 -16.58 9.71
N PRO A 175 -8.71 -15.59 9.03
CA PRO A 175 -9.77 -15.88 8.08
C PRO A 175 -9.30 -16.86 6.99
N SER A 176 -8.17 -16.57 6.32
CA SER A 176 -7.56 -17.44 5.30
C SER A 176 -7.00 -18.77 5.84
N SER A 177 -7.04 -18.99 7.16
CA SER A 177 -6.64 -20.25 7.79
C SER A 177 -7.83 -21.13 8.19
N HIS A 178 -9.04 -20.57 8.24
CA HIS A 178 -10.20 -21.22 8.87
C HIS A 178 -11.45 -21.25 8.00
N ARG A 179 -11.50 -20.46 6.93
CA ARG A 179 -12.66 -20.35 6.04
C ARG A 179 -12.17 -20.09 4.62
N ASP A 180 -12.89 -20.60 3.64
CA ASP A 180 -12.72 -20.20 2.24
C ASP A 180 -13.24 -18.77 2.07
N ILE A 181 -12.40 -17.88 1.55
CA ILE A 181 -12.70 -16.46 1.44
C ILE A 181 -12.50 -16.05 0.00
N ASP A 182 -13.59 -15.58 -0.61
CA ASP A 182 -13.49 -14.92 -1.90
C ASP A 182 -12.63 -13.66 -1.74
N MET A 183 -11.42 -13.71 -2.30
CA MET A 183 -10.41 -12.67 -2.20
C MET A 183 -9.82 -12.46 -3.58
N ASP A 184 -9.82 -11.22 -4.04
CA ASP A 184 -9.17 -10.82 -5.26
C ASP A 184 -7.72 -10.39 -5.02
N PHE A 185 -7.01 -10.10 -6.11
CA PHE A 185 -5.62 -9.64 -6.06
C PHE A 185 -5.46 -8.40 -5.17
N VAL A 186 -6.35 -7.41 -5.31
CA VAL A 186 -6.29 -6.16 -4.55
C VAL A 186 -6.43 -6.45 -3.05
N GLY A 187 -7.43 -7.25 -2.67
CA GLY A 187 -7.66 -7.64 -1.30
C GLY A 187 -6.50 -8.45 -0.71
N ALA A 188 -5.84 -9.29 -1.50
CA ALA A 188 -4.64 -10.02 -1.07
C ALA A 188 -3.44 -9.09 -0.91
N PHE A 189 -3.23 -8.22 -1.89
CA PHE A 189 -2.09 -7.30 -1.96
C PHE A 189 -2.13 -6.28 -0.83
N ASP A 190 -3.29 -5.72 -0.50
CA ASP A 190 -3.47 -4.80 0.64
C ASP A 190 -2.96 -5.43 1.96
N LYS A 191 -3.27 -6.72 2.16
CA LYS A 191 -2.84 -7.47 3.36
C LYS A 191 -1.34 -7.76 3.33
N ILE A 192 -0.81 -8.07 2.15
CA ILE A 192 0.62 -8.34 1.94
C ILE A 192 1.46 -7.08 2.18
N VAL A 193 0.97 -5.90 1.77
CA VAL A 193 1.65 -4.61 2.02
C VAL A 193 1.69 -4.32 3.52
N VAL A 194 0.61 -4.58 4.27
CA VAL A 194 0.63 -4.49 5.73
C VAL A 194 1.67 -5.44 6.33
N ALA A 195 1.72 -6.70 5.88
CA ALA A 195 2.70 -7.65 6.36
C ALA A 195 4.15 -7.22 6.05
N SER A 196 4.35 -6.60 4.88
CA SER A 196 5.64 -6.05 4.45
C SER A 196 6.11 -4.91 5.36
N ASP A 197 5.22 -3.98 5.68
CA ASP A 197 5.53 -2.86 6.57
C ASP A 197 5.88 -3.34 7.99
N LEU A 198 5.11 -4.30 8.52
CA LEU A 198 5.40 -4.93 9.80
C LEU A 198 6.76 -5.65 9.80
N LEU A 199 7.12 -6.35 8.72
CA LEU A 199 8.44 -6.99 8.60
C LEU A 199 9.59 -5.97 8.62
N LYS A 200 9.46 -4.87 7.88
CA LYS A 200 10.46 -3.78 7.90
C LYS A 200 10.62 -3.20 9.30
N THR A 201 9.51 -3.05 10.02
CA THR A 201 9.53 -2.62 11.43
C THR A 201 10.23 -3.64 12.31
N ILE A 202 9.91 -4.94 12.19
CA ILE A 202 10.56 -6.02 12.94
C ILE A 202 12.06 -6.06 12.66
N GLU A 203 12.50 -5.88 11.41
CA GLU A 203 13.92 -5.89 11.03
C GLU A 203 14.68 -4.68 11.60
N SER A 204 14.06 -3.51 11.63
CA SER A 204 14.65 -2.30 12.21
C SER A 204 14.62 -2.24 13.73
N SER A 205 13.74 -3.01 14.40
CA SER A 205 13.72 -3.08 15.87
C SER A 205 15.04 -3.59 16.45
N GLU A 206 15.60 -2.92 17.43
CA GLU A 206 16.80 -3.37 18.13
C GLU A 206 16.44 -4.38 19.23
N LEU A 207 17.38 -5.26 19.56
CA LEU A 207 17.24 -6.15 20.71
C LEU A 207 17.60 -5.37 21.97
N ASN A 208 16.65 -5.25 22.89
CA ASN A 208 16.93 -4.71 24.21
C ASN A 208 17.65 -5.77 25.04
N ASP A 209 18.70 -5.36 25.74
CA ASP A 209 19.38 -6.22 26.70
C ASP A 209 18.39 -6.62 27.81
N SER A 210 18.20 -7.92 27.97
CA SER A 210 17.38 -8.54 29.03
C SER A 210 17.84 -8.23 30.46
N ASN A 211 18.89 -7.40 30.62
CA ASN A 211 19.57 -7.08 31.89
C ASN A 211 19.26 -5.67 32.41
N GLN A 212 18.24 -4.97 31.90
CA GLN A 212 17.79 -3.67 32.42
C GLN A 212 16.41 -3.73 33.10
N ALA A 213 16.07 -4.86 33.73
CA ALA A 213 14.93 -4.97 34.63
C ALA A 213 15.40 -5.32 36.05
#